data_AF-A0A5S3QPA7-F1
#
_entry.id   AF-A0A5S3QPA7-F1
#
_cell.length_a   1.000
_cell.length_b   1.000
_cell.length_c   1.000
_cell.angle_alpha   90.00
_cell.angle_beta   90.00
_cell.angle_gamma   90.00
#
_symmetry.space_group_name_H-M   'P 1'
#
loop_
_entity.id
_entity.type
_entity.pdbx_description
1 polymer ?
#
loop_
_entity_poly.entity_id
_entity_poly.type
_entity_poly.pdbx_seq_one_letter_code
_entity_poly.pdbx_strand_id
1 'polypeptide(L)' 'MTLIRKGFSQRQFSSHVGMSENYFNQIINHKKSPSPHVARNIANQLELTFDDVFQINN' A
#
# COMPACT_ATOMS: atom_id res chain seq x y z
N MET A 1 -1.02 -8.52 -3.80
CA MET A 1 -1.98 -9.38 -3.06
C MET A 1 -1.73 -9.29 -1.55
N THR A 2 -1.60 -8.08 -0.99
CA THR A 2 -1.21 -7.87 0.42
C THR A 2 -2.35 -7.30 1.27
N LEU A 3 -3.16 -6.42 0.68
CA LEU A 3 -4.39 -5.89 1.30
C LEU A 3 -5.38 -6.99 1.70
N ILE A 4 -5.64 -7.94 0.80
CA ILE A 4 -6.58 -9.04 1.03
C ILE A 4 -6.08 -9.97 2.15
N ARG A 5 -4.77 -10.26 2.20
CA ARG A 5 -4.18 -11.06 3.28
C ARG A 5 -4.33 -10.41 4.65
N LYS A 6 -4.36 -9.07 4.70
CA LYS A 6 -4.57 -8.28 5.91
C LYS A 6 -6.05 -7.94 6.16
N GLY A 7 -6.98 -8.49 5.36
CA GLY A 7 -8.43 -8.29 5.53
C GLY A 7 -8.96 -6.92 5.10
N PHE A 8 -8.16 -6.12 4.39
CA PHE A 8 -8.55 -4.80 3.93
C PHE A 8 -9.15 -4.80 2.53
N SER A 9 -10.27 -4.10 2.35
CA SER A 9 -10.62 -3.50 1.06
C SER A 9 -9.77 -2.26 0.79
N GLN A 10 -9.64 -1.87 -0.48
CA GLN A 10 -8.92 -0.66 -0.88
C GLN A 10 -9.50 0.60 -0.21
N ARG A 11 -10.83 0.69 -0.14
CA ARG A 11 -11.53 1.78 0.56
C ARG A 11 -11.15 1.83 2.04
N GLN A 12 -11.29 0.72 2.76
CA GLN A 12 -10.98 0.65 4.19
C GLN A 12 -9.52 1.04 4.45
N PHE A 13 -8.60 0.54 3.64
CA PHE A 13 -7.19 0.87 3.78
C PHE A 13 -6.91 2.35 3.47
N SER A 14 -7.49 2.91 2.40
CA SER A 14 -7.31 4.33 2.09
C SER A 14 -7.78 5.23 3.24
N SER A 15 -8.92 4.92 3.85
CA SER A 15 -9.41 5.62 5.05
C SER A 15 -8.47 5.44 6.25
N HIS A 16 -7.97 4.22 6.47
CA HIS A 16 -7.03 3.91 7.56
C HIS A 16 -5.71 4.69 7.45
N VAL A 17 -5.20 4.88 6.23
CA VAL A 17 -3.95 5.63 5.97
C VAL A 17 -4.22 7.13 5.78
N GLY A 18 -5.47 7.59 5.88
CA GLY A 18 -5.85 9.00 5.80
C GLY A 18 -5.75 9.60 4.40
N MET A 19 -6.03 8.82 3.35
CA MET A 19 -6.02 9.28 1.97
C MET A 19 -7.32 8.97 1.23
N SER A 20 -7.57 9.66 0.12
CA SER A 20 -8.75 9.35 -0.70
C SER A 20 -8.58 8.02 -1.43
N GLU A 21 -9.69 7.28 -1.55
CA GLU A 21 -9.72 6.01 -2.29
C GLU A 21 -9.25 6.17 -3.73
N ASN A 22 -9.62 7.29 -4.39
CA ASN A 22 -9.17 7.59 -5.75
C ASN A 22 -7.64 7.77 -5.84
N TYR A 23 -7.04 8.49 -4.88
CA TYR A 23 -5.58 8.65 -4.85
C TYR A 23 -4.88 7.30 -4.59
N PHE A 24 -5.39 6.52 -3.65
CA PHE A 24 -4.86 5.19 -3.36
C PHE A 24 -4.97 4.24 -4.57
N ASN A 25 -6.09 4.28 -5.29
CA ASN A 25 -6.28 3.52 -6.52
C ASN A 25 -5.32 3.93 -7.63
N GLN A 26 -4.97 5.21 -7.74
CA GLN A 26 -3.94 5.64 -8.68
C GLN A 26 -2.55 5.08 -8.32
N ILE A 27 -2.24 4.96 -7.02
CA ILE A 27 -0.98 4.35 -6.55
C ILE A 27 -0.95 2.85 -6.85
N ILE A 28 -2.00 2.10 -6.48
CA ILE A 28 -2.07 0.64 -6.72
C ILE A 28 -1.97 0.31 -8.21
N ASN A 29 -2.60 1.11 -9.06
CA ASN A 29 -2.58 0.91 -10.50
C ASN A 29 -1.35 1.53 -11.19
N HIS A 30 -0.32 1.92 -10.43
CA HIS A 30 0.93 2.52 -10.93
C HIS A 30 0.75 3.79 -11.79
N LYS A 31 -0.39 4.48 -11.66
CA LYS A 31 -0.69 5.75 -12.36
C LYS A 31 -0.05 6.95 -11.66
N LYS A 32 0.20 6.84 -10.36
CA LYS A 32 0.94 7.83 -9.57
C LYS A 32 1.93 7.16 -8.64
N SER A 33 3.10 7.76 -8.52
CA SER A 33 4.05 7.42 -7.47
C SER A 33 3.70 8.17 -6.19
N PRO A 34 3.56 7.48 -5.04
CA PRO A 34 3.40 8.15 -3.75
C PRO A 34 4.68 8.91 -3.38
N SER A 35 4.55 9.97 -2.58
CA SER A 35 5.73 10.61 -1.98
C SER A 35 6.42 9.64 -1.01
N PRO A 36 7.71 9.83 -0.68
CA PRO A 36 8.41 8.96 0.27
C PRO A 36 7.71 8.83 1.63
N HIS A 37 7.06 9.90 2.10
CA HIS A 37 6.28 9.89 3.33
C HIS A 37 5.03 9.01 3.22
N VAL A 38 4.28 9.13 2.12
CA VAL A 38 3.08 8.31 1.86
C VAL A 38 3.47 6.84 1.68
N ALA A 39 4.55 6.57 0.94
CA ALA A 39 5.06 5.22 0.74
C ALA A 39 5.43 4.55 2.08
N ARG A 40 6.15 5.26 2.96
CA ARG A 40 6.48 4.77 4.30
C ARG A 40 5.22 4.52 5.14
N ASN A 41 4.24 5.42 5.09
CA ASN A 41 3.00 5.24 5.84
C ASN A 41 2.23 3.99 5.37
N ILE A 42 2.07 3.80 4.05
CA ILE A 42 1.46 2.60 3.48
C ILE A 42 2.19 1.34 3.94
N ALA A 43 3.53 1.32 3.83
CA ALA A 43 4.34 0.16 4.20
C ALA A 43 4.21 -0.18 5.70
N ASN A 44 4.25 0.83 6.57
CA ASN A 44 4.10 0.65 8.01
C ASN A 44 2.71 0.10 8.38
N GLN A 45 1.65 0.63 7.78
CA GLN A 45 0.27 0.21 8.08
C GLN A 45 -0.08 -1.16 7.49
N LEU A 46 0.59 -1.56 6.42
CA LEU A 46 0.50 -2.92 5.88
C LEU A 46 1.38 -3.91 6.65
N GLU A 47 2.19 -3.43 7.60
CA GLU A 47 3.21 -4.23 8.31
C GLU A 47 4.02 -5.07 7.32
N LEU A 48 4.40 -4.46 6.18
CA LEU A 48 5.13 -5.18 5.15
C LEU A 48 6.50 -5.54 5.72
N THR A 49 6.79 -6.84 5.69
CA THR A 49 8.13 -7.33 5.99
C THR A 49 9.03 -7.14 4.76
N PHE A 50 10.35 -7.23 4.94
CA PHE A 50 11.30 -7.10 3.84
C PHE A 50 10.96 -8.05 2.68
N ASP A 51 10.54 -9.27 3.01
CA ASP A 51 10.17 -10.31 2.04
C ASP A 51 8.85 -10.02 1.31
N ASP A 52 7.98 -9.16 1.86
CA ASP A 52 6.74 -8.74 1.18
C ASP A 52 7.00 -7.66 0.11
N VAL A 53 8.11 -6.93 0.23
CA VAL A 53 8.46 -5.80 -0.65
C VAL A 53 9.49 -6.21 -1.70
N PHE A 54 10.44 -7.08 -1.33
CA PHE A 54 11.53 -7.48 -2.19
C PHE A 54 11.41 -8.96 -2.57
N GLN A 55 11.31 -9.23 -3.87
CA GLN A 55 11.53 -10.57 -4.40
C GLN A 55 13.03 -10.78 -4.63
N ILE A 56 13.66 -11.58 -3.77
CA ILE A 56 15.02 -12.07 -4.00
C ILE A 56 14.91 -13.28 -4.93
N ASN A 57 15.40 -13.12 -6.17
CA ASN A 57 15.51 -14.21 -7.14
C ASN A 57 16.99 -14.62 -7.26
N ASN A 58 17.25 -15.93 -7.35
CA ASN A 58 18.57 -16.50 -7.65
C ASN A 58 18.91 -16.38 -9.14
#